data_AF-A0A3B8XLR4-F1
#
_entry.id   AF-A0A3B8XLR4-F1
#
_cell.length_a   1.000
_cell.length_b   1.000
_cell.length_c   1.000
_cell.angle_alpha   90.00
_cell.angle_beta   90.00
_cell.angle_gamma   90.00
#
_symmetry.space_group_name_H-M   'P 1'
#
loop_
_entity.id
_entity.type
_entity.pdbx_description
1 polymer ?
#
loop_
_entity_poly.entity_id
_entity_poly.type
_entity_poly.pdbx_seq_one_letter_code
_entity_poly.pdbx_strand_id
1 'polypeptide(L)' 'GLTAEQIPLQAKMMTISDIYDALTAQDRPYKRAVPRDVALDILQTEAGDGKLDRDLLDVFVDKQVYQVTAPR' A
#
# COMPACT_ATOMS: atom_id res chain seq x y z
N GLY A 1 0.52 7.08 -21.05
CA GLY A 1 0.91 6.60 -19.71
C GLY A 1 2.41 6.63 -19.62
N LEU A 2 2.95 6.93 -18.44
CA LEU A 2 4.38 6.78 -18.16
C LEU A 2 4.70 5.28 -18.05
N THR A 3 5.88 4.85 -18.49
CA THR A 3 6.35 3.47 -18.27
C THR A 3 6.77 3.30 -16.81
N ALA A 4 6.78 2.07 -16.29
CA ALA A 4 7.13 1.78 -14.90
C ALA A 4 8.51 2.29 -14.48
N GLU A 5 9.44 2.45 -15.43
CA GLU A 5 10.79 3.00 -15.24
C GLU A 5 10.82 4.53 -15.16
N GLN A 6 9.81 5.20 -15.70
CA GLN A 6 9.69 6.65 -15.68
C GLN A 6 9.03 7.18 -14.39
N ILE A 7 8.39 6.29 -13.61
CA ILE A 7 7.79 6.66 -12.33
C ILE A 7 8.91 6.79 -11.29
N PRO A 8 9.09 7.99 -10.68
CA PRO A 8 10.07 8.17 -9.63
C PRO A 8 9.87 7.17 -8.49
N LEU A 9 10.97 6.67 -7.92
CA LEU A 9 10.94 5.69 -6.83
C LEU A 9 10.06 6.16 -5.66
N GLN A 10 10.14 7.46 -5.32
CA GLN A 10 9.35 8.07 -4.25
C GLN A 10 7.85 8.01 -4.54
N ALA A 11 7.44 8.20 -5.79
CA ALA A 11 6.04 8.11 -6.18
C ALA A 11 5.50 6.68 -6.07
N LYS A 12 6.32 5.67 -6.39
CA LYS A 12 5.97 4.26 -6.19
C LYS A 12 5.77 3.93 -4.70
N MET A 13 6.68 4.40 -3.83
CA MET A 13 6.55 4.23 -2.38
C MET A 13 5.29 4.91 -1.82
N MET A 14 5.00 6.14 -2.27
CA MET A 14 3.78 6.85 -1.87
C MET A 14 2.53 6.11 -2.32
N THR A 15 2.51 5.58 -3.54
CA THR A 15 1.35 4.82 -4.06
C THR A 15 1.01 3.62 -3.16
N ILE A 16 2.00 2.85 -2.72
CA ILE A 16 1.79 1.73 -1.79
C ILE A 16 1.21 2.23 -0.46
N SER A 17 1.76 3.30 0.08
CA SER A 17 1.35 3.88 1.36
C SER A 17 -0.09 4.43 1.30
N ASP A 18 -0.42 5.18 0.25
CA ASP A 18 -1.74 5.78 0.04
C ASP A 18 -2.83 4.72 -0.11
N ILE A 19 -2.55 3.63 -0.84
CA ILE A 19 -3.50 2.51 -0.99
C ILE A 19 -3.72 1.82 0.36
N TYR A 20 -2.64 1.52 1.09
CA TYR A 20 -2.75 0.89 2.40
C TYR A 20 -3.57 1.75 3.38
N ASP A 21 -3.26 3.04 3.47
CA ASP A 21 -3.99 3.97 4.34
C ASP A 21 -5.45 4.08 3.90
N ALA A 22 -5.73 4.18 2.60
CA ALA A 22 -7.10 4.22 2.10
C ALA A 22 -7.92 2.95 2.43
N LEU A 23 -7.28 1.79 2.50
CA LEU A 23 -7.92 0.52 2.88
C LEU A 23 -8.15 0.41 4.39
N THR A 24 -7.21 0.89 5.20
CA THR A 24 -7.23 0.73 6.66
C THR A 24 -7.81 1.91 7.42
N ALA A 25 -8.08 3.03 6.74
CA ALA A 25 -8.65 4.22 7.34
C ALA A 25 -10.06 3.95 7.93
N GLN A 26 -10.20 4.24 9.22
CA GLN A 26 -11.44 4.07 9.99
C GLN A 26 -12.38 5.28 9.90
N ASP A 27 -11.92 6.38 9.32
CA ASP A 27 -12.60 7.68 9.29
C ASP A 27 -13.71 7.78 8.23
N ARG A 28 -13.87 6.75 7.38
CA ARG A 28 -14.90 6.74 6.33
C ARG A 28 -16.26 6.34 6.90
N PRO A 29 -17.28 7.24 6.97
CA PRO A 29 -18.56 6.98 7.64
C PRO A 29 -19.36 5.80 7.08
N TYR A 30 -19.08 5.42 5.82
CA TYR A 30 -19.85 4.45 5.06
C TYR A 30 -19.07 3.17 4.72
N LYS A 31 -17.78 3.09 5.08
CA LYS A 31 -16.93 1.96 4.70
C LYS A 31 -16.08 1.56 5.90
N ARG A 32 -16.31 0.35 6.42
CA ARG A 32 -15.49 -0.19 7.51
C ARG A 32 -14.06 -0.36 7.03
N ALA A 33 -13.12 0.02 7.88
CA ALA A 33 -11.70 -0.25 7.66
C ALA A 33 -11.49 -1.73 7.37
N VAL A 34 -10.67 -2.00 6.37
CA VAL A 34 -10.25 -3.34 6.01
C VAL A 34 -9.22 -3.82 7.06
N PRO A 35 -9.33 -5.05 7.57
CA PRO A 35 -8.30 -5.66 8.41
C PRO A 35 -6.91 -5.61 7.74
N ARG A 36 -5.85 -5.50 8.55
CA ARG A 36 -4.48 -5.27 8.04
C ARG A 36 -4.02 -6.41 7.13
N ASP A 37 -4.25 -7.64 7.53
CA ASP A 37 -4.01 -8.85 6.74
C ASP A 37 -4.68 -8.78 5.36
N VAL A 38 -5.96 -8.42 5.33
CA VAL A 38 -6.71 -8.28 4.07
C VAL A 38 -6.16 -7.12 3.23
N ALA A 39 -5.75 -6.01 3.83
CA ALA A 39 -5.13 -4.89 3.10
C ALA A 39 -3.78 -5.30 2.48
N LEU A 40 -2.98 -6.09 3.19
CA LEU A 40 -1.71 -6.61 2.69
C LEU A 40 -1.91 -7.62 1.54
N ASP A 41 -2.94 -8.48 1.61
CA ASP A 41 -3.29 -9.41 0.54
C ASP A 41 -3.73 -8.68 -0.75
N ILE A 42 -4.48 -7.58 -0.60
CA ILE A 42 -4.85 -6.72 -1.73
C ILE A 42 -3.60 -6.13 -2.38
N LEU A 43 -2.67 -5.57 -1.59
CA LEU A 43 -1.43 -5.01 -2.13
C LEU A 43 -0.58 -6.06 -2.84
N GLN A 44 -0.47 -7.27 -2.29
CA GLN A 44 0.25 -8.38 -2.93
C GLN A 44 -0.38 -8.77 -4.27
N THR A 45 -1.71 -8.76 -4.35
CA THR A 45 -2.44 -9.00 -5.60
C THR A 45 -2.14 -7.92 -6.63
N GLU A 46 -2.21 -6.64 -6.24
CA GLU A 46 -1.92 -5.51 -7.13
C GLU A 46 -0.45 -5.49 -7.61
N ALA A 47 0.49 -5.94 -6.77
CA ALA A 47 1.88 -6.15 -7.16
C ALA A 47 2.04 -7.35 -8.13
N GLY A 48 1.26 -8.42 -7.94
CA GLY A 48 1.20 -9.56 -8.86
C GLY A 48 0.66 -9.19 -10.24
N ASP A 49 -0.26 -8.23 -10.31
CA ASP A 49 -0.80 -7.64 -11.54
C ASP A 49 0.17 -6.65 -12.21
N GLY A 50 1.33 -6.37 -11.61
CA GLY A 50 2.30 -5.40 -12.10
C GLY A 50 1.90 -3.93 -11.93
N LYS A 51 0.89 -3.64 -11.10
CA LYS A 51 0.46 -2.26 -10.80
C LYS A 51 1.27 -1.63 -9.68
N LEU A 52 1.84 -2.44 -8.81
CA LEU A 52 2.75 -2.02 -7.73
C LEU A 52 4.12 -2.64 -7.91
N ASP A 53 5.12 -1.93 -7.43
CA ASP A 53 6.51 -2.38 -7.41
C ASP A 53 6.69 -3.40 -6.28
N ARG A 54 6.97 -4.66 -6.64
CA ARG A 54 7.04 -5.77 -5.69
C ARG A 54 8.17 -5.60 -4.68
N ASP A 55 9.34 -5.17 -5.11
CA ASP A 55 10.49 -5.01 -4.22
C ASP A 55 10.22 -3.94 -3.14
N LEU A 56 9.53 -2.86 -3.52
CA LEU A 56 9.10 -1.84 -2.57
C LEU A 56 7.99 -2.32 -1.62
N LEU A 57 7.05 -3.14 -2.12
CA LEU A 57 6.03 -3.73 -1.27
C LEU A 57 6.64 -4.69 -0.25
N ASP A 58 7.61 -5.51 -0.65
CA ASP A 58 8.30 -6.44 0.24
C ASP A 58 9.01 -5.67 1.37
N VAL A 59 9.70 -4.57 1.04
CA VAL A 59 10.30 -3.69 2.07
C VAL A 59 9.25 -3.09 2.99
N PHE A 60 8.11 -2.64 2.44
CA PHE A 60 7.01 -2.07 3.23
C PHE A 60 6.45 -3.07 4.25
N VAL A 61 6.32 -4.34 3.85
CA VAL A 61 5.83 -5.44 4.70
C VAL A 61 6.88 -5.88 5.72
N ASP A 62 8.10 -6.17 5.27
CA ASP A 62 9.20 -6.68 6.10
C ASP A 62 9.61 -5.69 7.19
N LYS A 63 9.62 -4.39 6.87
CA LYS A 63 9.91 -3.33 7.84
C LYS A 63 8.69 -2.89 8.65
N GLN A 64 7.54 -3.49 8.39
CA GLN A 64 6.27 -3.18 9.06
C GLN A 64 5.97 -1.68 9.04
N VAL A 65 6.27 -1.00 7.92
CA VAL A 65 6.16 0.47 7.79
C VAL A 65 4.75 0.95 8.13
N TYR A 66 3.75 0.15 7.77
CA TYR A 66 2.34 0.37 8.07
C TYR A 66 1.96 0.43 9.56
N GLN A 67 2.87 0.06 10.47
CA GLN A 67 2.62 0.19 11.92
C GLN A 67 2.94 1.60 12.43
N VAL A 68 3.77 2.36 11.72
CA VAL A 68 4.19 3.71 12.12
C VAL A 68 3.04 4.71 11.97
N THR A 69 2.11 4.45 11.05
CA THR A 69 0.93 5.28 10.79
C THR A 69 -0.29 4.91 11.64
N ALA A 70 -0.25 3.81 12.40
CA ALA A 70 -1.35 3.46 13.29
C ALA A 70 -1.44 4.47 14.45
N PRO A 71 -2.59 5.15 14.66
CA PRO A 71 -2.76 5.99 15.83
C PRO A 71 -2.57 5.13 17.10
N ARG A 72 -1.77 5.66 18.03
CA ARG A 72 -1.54 5.04 19.35
C ARG A 72 -2.83 4.93 20.15
#